data_AF-A0AA95I3T5-F1
#
_entry.id   AF-A0AA95I3T5-F1
#
_cell.length_a   1.000
_cell.length_b   1.000
_cell.length_c   1.000
_cell.angle_alpha   90.00
_cell.angle_beta   90.00
_cell.angle_gamma   90.00
#
_symmetry.space_group_name_H-M   'P 1'
#
loop_
_entity.id
_entity.type
_entity.pdbx_description
1 polymer ?
#
loop_
_entity_poly.entity_id
_entity_poly.type
_entity_poly.pdbx_seq_one_letter_code
_entity_poly.pdbx_strand_id
1 'polypeptide(L)'
;MASGVYTVLFVVSILYLVRKKVEEEANFLPKIIGYFILGSLNLTLNEVSLPLGFFVYLLFFRPRVNIRAKQMAAYLGVFAFILTFWILPFADNQLVSLPKSIDRELGSVYEIDFKHENERIIHEIGLDEKNWRLEDFEVEYGKDSRIINLRWQLAIQNDSHFDLYKIQYDTDKSRYQVRHSEADSWLQYDRLVVAWRFFEILDGLNIKEITDAKGSYSSYIIRSSGDREGYATEDLANMTVLEGEIQELEDEELPVEGYSISSFALEKTGEERDEQGIITHESFQSVDSAVFLFDVSEIEDDY
;
A
#
# COMPACT_ATOMS: atom_id res chain seq x y z
N MET A 1 -1.80 3.28 -22.60
CA MET A 1 -1.07 4.55 -22.83
C MET A 1 0.14 4.42 -23.77
N ALA A 2 0.86 3.29 -23.77
CA ALA A 2 2.05 3.04 -24.60
C ALA A 2 1.88 3.29 -26.12
N SER A 3 0.72 2.95 -26.71
CA SER A 3 0.46 3.15 -28.14
C SER A 3 0.47 4.63 -28.57
N GLY A 4 -0.05 5.54 -27.73
CA GLY A 4 -0.08 6.98 -28.04
C GLY A 4 1.31 7.62 -28.04
N VAL A 5 2.15 7.25 -27.05
CA VAL A 5 3.53 7.75 -26.94
C VAL A 5 4.38 7.28 -28.13
N TYR A 6 4.24 6.02 -28.52
CA TYR A 6 4.93 5.48 -29.70
C TYR A 6 4.53 6.22 -30.98
N THR A 7 3.24 6.49 -31.20
CA THR A 7 2.77 7.23 -32.38
C THR A 7 3.31 8.65 -32.41
N VAL A 8 3.34 9.36 -31.27
CA VAL A 8 3.92 10.71 -31.18
C VAL A 8 5.42 10.69 -31.48
N LEU A 9 6.17 9.78 -30.87
CA LEU A 9 7.61 9.61 -31.11
C LEU A 9 7.89 9.28 -32.58
N PHE A 10 7.09 8.40 -33.19
CA PHE A 10 7.20 8.07 -34.61
C PHE A 10 7.01 9.31 -35.49
N VAL A 11 5.88 10.02 -35.34
CA VAL A 11 5.55 11.18 -36.18
C VAL A 11 6.61 12.28 -36.03
N VAL A 12 7.02 12.61 -34.81
CA VAL A 12 8.05 13.62 -34.55
C VAL A 12 9.39 13.21 -35.16
N SER A 13 9.79 11.94 -35.00
CA SER A 13 11.02 11.41 -35.56
C SER A 13 11.04 11.49 -37.08
N ILE A 14 9.95 11.07 -37.75
CA ILE A 14 9.86 11.12 -39.21
C ILE A 14 9.89 12.56 -39.71
N LEU A 15 9.13 13.48 -39.09
CA LEU A 15 9.15 14.91 -39.45
C LEU A 15 10.54 15.54 -39.30
N TYR A 16 11.25 15.21 -38.22
CA TYR A 16 12.62 15.65 -37.99
C TYR A 16 13.59 15.14 -39.06
N LEU A 17 13.50 13.85 -39.42
CA LEU A 17 14.41 13.20 -40.37
C LEU A 17 14.17 13.64 -41.82
N VAL A 18 12.92 13.93 -42.19
CA VAL A 18 12.59 14.47 -43.53
C VAL A 18 13.27 15.82 -43.75
N ARG A 19 13.38 16.66 -42.71
CA ARG A 19 14.09 17.96 -42.77
C ARG A 19 15.61 17.83 -42.85
N LYS A 20 16.17 16.65 -42.58
CA LYS A 20 17.61 16.36 -42.63
C LYS A 20 18.05 15.69 -43.94
N LYS A 21 17.19 15.65 -44.97
CA LYS A 21 17.55 15.18 -46.30
C LYS A 21 18.66 16.05 -46.88
N VAL A 22 19.81 15.43 -47.21
CA VAL A 22 20.97 16.15 -47.77
C VAL A 22 21.10 15.86 -49.27
N GLU A 23 20.89 14.61 -49.66
CA GLU A 23 21.04 14.15 -51.04
C GLU A 23 19.67 13.85 -51.65
N GLU A 24 19.50 14.17 -52.94
CA GLU A 24 18.31 13.76 -53.67
C GLU A 24 18.28 12.24 -53.81
N GLU A 25 17.29 11.64 -53.16
CA GLU A 25 17.08 10.20 -53.16
C GLU A 25 15.63 9.87 -53.46
N ALA A 26 15.41 9.01 -54.45
CA ALA A 26 14.08 8.45 -54.74
C ALA A 26 13.59 7.61 -53.56
N ASN A 27 12.30 7.76 -53.23
CA ASN A 27 11.62 7.04 -52.16
C ASN A 27 12.29 7.24 -50.78
N PHE A 28 12.83 8.42 -50.51
CA PHE A 28 13.50 8.73 -49.24
C PHE A 28 12.58 8.51 -48.02
N LEU A 29 11.32 8.99 -48.08
CA LEU A 29 10.38 8.89 -46.97
C LEU A 29 10.04 7.42 -46.59
N PRO A 30 9.62 6.55 -47.53
CA PRO A 30 9.43 5.12 -47.23
C PRO A 30 10.68 4.44 -46.67
N LYS A 31 11.88 4.82 -47.14
CA LYS A 31 13.13 4.26 -46.63
C LYS A 31 13.36 4.65 -45.17
N ILE A 32 13.18 5.92 -44.81
CA ILE A 32 13.32 6.39 -43.42
C ILE A 32 12.31 5.72 -42.49
N ILE A 33 11.05 5.59 -42.94
CA ILE A 33 10.03 4.84 -42.20
C ILE A 33 10.47 3.39 -42.00
N GLY A 34 10.97 2.74 -43.06
CA GLY A 34 11.48 1.37 -42.99
C GLY A 34 12.63 1.22 -41.98
N TYR A 35 13.61 2.12 -41.98
CA TYR A 35 14.71 2.08 -41.01
C TYR A 35 14.24 2.33 -39.57
N PHE A 36 13.26 3.20 -39.35
CA PHE A 36 12.67 3.40 -38.02
C PHE A 36 11.95 2.14 -37.53
N ILE A 37 11.09 1.55 -38.37
CA ILE A 37 10.36 0.32 -38.04
C ILE A 37 11.34 -0.79 -37.72
N LEU A 38 12.38 -0.95 -38.55
CA LEU A 38 13.45 -1.92 -38.36
C LEU A 38 14.14 -1.73 -37.01
N GLY A 39 14.44 -0.49 -36.59
CA GLY A 39 15.00 -0.21 -35.27
C GLY A 39 14.06 -0.54 -34.10
N SER A 40 12.75 -0.36 -34.29
CA SER A 40 11.74 -0.58 -33.23
C SER A 40 11.23 -2.03 -33.12
N LEU A 41 11.57 -2.88 -34.09
CA LEU A 41 11.06 -4.24 -34.16
C LEU A 41 11.67 -5.10 -33.05
N ASN A 42 10.80 -5.68 -32.25
CA ASN A 42 11.17 -6.50 -31.11
C ASN A 42 10.97 -8.00 -31.37
N LEU A 43 11.66 -8.79 -30.57
CA LEU A 43 11.38 -10.21 -30.36
C LEU A 43 11.21 -10.42 -28.86
N THR A 44 10.05 -10.89 -28.44
CA THR A 44 9.77 -11.23 -27.04
C THR A 44 10.05 -12.71 -26.81
N LEU A 45 10.93 -13.01 -25.86
CA LEU A 45 11.26 -14.37 -25.42
C LEU A 45 11.23 -14.39 -23.88
N ASN A 46 10.42 -15.26 -23.28
CA ASN A 46 10.30 -15.42 -21.82
C ASN A 46 10.24 -14.07 -21.09
N GLU A 47 9.27 -13.23 -21.47
CA GLU A 47 9.00 -11.90 -20.90
C GLU A 47 10.06 -10.81 -21.17
N VAL A 48 11.23 -11.17 -21.69
CA VAL A 48 12.25 -10.21 -22.11
C VAL A 48 12.07 -9.83 -23.57
N SER A 49 11.88 -8.54 -23.83
CA SER A 49 11.86 -8.00 -25.19
C SER A 49 13.27 -7.59 -25.62
N LEU A 50 13.71 -8.08 -26.78
CA LEU A 50 14.99 -7.78 -27.40
C LEU A 50 14.80 -6.99 -28.72
N PRO A 51 15.68 -6.01 -29.04
CA PRO A 51 15.58 -5.20 -30.26
C PRO A 51 16.11 -5.96 -31.50
N LEU A 52 15.45 -7.06 -31.86
CA LEU A 52 15.89 -7.95 -32.94
C LEU A 52 16.08 -7.21 -34.28
N GLY A 53 15.16 -6.31 -34.62
CA GLY A 53 15.24 -5.60 -35.88
C GLY A 53 16.48 -4.70 -35.97
N PHE A 54 17.00 -4.21 -34.84
CA PHE A 54 18.26 -3.48 -34.82
C PHE A 54 19.48 -4.37 -35.06
N PHE A 55 19.48 -5.60 -34.55
CA PHE A 55 20.52 -6.57 -34.91
C PHE A 55 20.50 -6.90 -36.41
N VAL A 56 19.30 -7.06 -36.98
CA VAL A 56 19.12 -7.26 -38.43
C VAL A 56 19.62 -6.05 -39.21
N TYR A 57 19.34 -4.83 -38.75
CA TYR A 57 19.87 -3.60 -39.32
C TYR A 57 21.40 -3.61 -39.38
N LEU A 58 22.07 -3.89 -38.26
CA LEU A 58 23.54 -3.88 -38.18
C LEU A 58 24.18 -4.94 -39.10
N LEU A 59 23.56 -6.12 -39.21
CA LEU A 59 24.10 -7.23 -39.99
C LEU A 59 23.88 -7.08 -41.50
N PHE A 60 22.69 -6.64 -41.92
CA PHE A 60 22.26 -6.72 -43.32
C PHE A 60 22.11 -5.37 -44.02
N PHE A 61 21.95 -4.26 -43.29
CA PHE A 61 21.60 -2.97 -43.90
C PHE A 61 22.73 -1.94 -43.77
N ARG A 62 23.43 -1.69 -44.89
CA ARG A 62 24.46 -0.63 -45.00
C ARG A 62 24.05 0.44 -46.00
N PRO A 63 23.40 1.54 -45.58
CA PRO A 63 22.97 2.59 -46.49
C PRO A 63 24.18 3.29 -47.14
N ARG A 64 24.06 3.64 -48.43
CA ARG A 64 25.12 4.35 -49.20
C ARG A 64 24.82 5.82 -49.49
N VAL A 65 23.55 6.21 -49.42
CA VAL A 65 23.02 7.55 -49.72
C VAL A 65 22.23 8.03 -48.50
N ASN A 66 22.33 9.31 -48.12
CA ASN A 66 21.72 9.87 -46.91
C ASN A 66 21.99 9.02 -45.64
N ILE A 67 23.23 8.55 -45.47
CA ILE A 67 23.64 7.57 -44.44
C ILE A 67 23.21 8.02 -43.04
N ARG A 68 23.50 9.28 -42.69
CA ARG A 68 23.21 9.84 -41.36
C ARG A 68 21.72 9.83 -41.03
N ALA A 69 20.85 10.15 -41.99
CA ALA A 69 19.40 10.17 -41.75
C ALA A 69 18.84 8.77 -41.52
N LYS A 70 19.34 7.76 -42.27
CA LYS A 70 18.89 6.37 -42.13
C LYS A 70 19.44 5.68 -40.87
N GLN A 71 20.68 5.99 -40.49
CA GLN A 71 21.24 5.57 -39.21
C GLN A 71 20.45 6.16 -38.03
N MET A 72 20.18 7.47 -38.08
CA MET A 72 19.39 8.15 -37.05
C MET A 72 17.96 7.58 -36.97
N ALA A 73 17.36 7.21 -38.11
CA ALA A 73 16.06 6.54 -38.14
C ALA A 73 16.07 5.21 -37.37
N ALA A 74 17.07 4.36 -37.62
CA ALA A 74 17.23 3.10 -36.89
C ALA A 74 17.48 3.32 -35.39
N TYR A 75 18.31 4.28 -35.01
CA TYR A 75 18.56 4.60 -33.60
C TYR A 75 17.32 5.16 -32.89
N LEU A 76 16.55 6.03 -33.55
CA LEU A 76 15.29 6.54 -33.01
C LEU A 76 14.25 5.41 -32.87
N GLY A 77 14.25 4.43 -33.77
CA GLY A 77 13.45 3.22 -33.63
C GLY A 77 13.81 2.40 -32.39
N VAL A 78 15.10 2.18 -32.14
CA VAL A 78 15.60 1.49 -30.93
C VAL A 78 15.26 2.30 -29.67
N PHE A 79 15.41 3.61 -29.72
CA PHE A 79 15.06 4.47 -28.61
C PHE A 79 13.56 4.39 -28.27
N ALA A 80 12.70 4.38 -29.28
CA ALA A 80 11.27 4.16 -29.10
C ALA A 80 10.98 2.76 -28.52
N PHE A 81 11.71 1.73 -28.96
CA PHE A 81 11.64 0.39 -28.37
C PHE A 81 12.00 0.39 -26.87
N ILE A 82 13.15 0.96 -26.48
CA ILE A 82 13.60 1.02 -25.08
C ILE A 82 12.57 1.76 -24.22
N LEU A 83 12.09 2.92 -24.69
CA LEU A 83 11.07 3.67 -23.97
C LEU A 83 9.79 2.84 -23.76
N THR A 84 9.32 2.18 -24.81
CA THR A 84 8.04 1.47 -24.80
C THR A 84 8.08 0.18 -24.01
N PHE A 85 9.16 -0.60 -24.13
CA PHE A 85 9.23 -1.95 -23.58
C PHE A 85 10.01 -2.06 -22.29
N TRP A 86 10.92 -1.12 -21.98
CA TRP A 86 11.76 -1.21 -20.78
C TRP A 86 11.46 -0.11 -19.77
N ILE A 87 11.19 1.13 -20.22
CA ILE A 87 11.02 2.28 -19.32
C ILE A 87 9.56 2.46 -18.90
N LEU A 88 8.63 2.48 -19.86
CA LEU A 88 7.22 2.73 -19.58
C LEU A 88 6.56 1.68 -18.65
N PRO A 89 6.79 0.36 -18.80
CA PRO A 89 6.25 -0.62 -17.86
C PRO A 89 6.73 -0.40 -16.41
N PHE A 90 7.93 0.14 -16.25
CA PHE A 90 8.49 0.47 -14.93
C PHE A 90 7.85 1.74 -14.32
N ALA A 91 7.32 2.63 -15.17
CA ALA A 91 6.64 3.85 -14.75
C ALA A 91 5.16 3.58 -14.40
N ASP A 92 4.48 2.68 -15.11
CA ASP A 92 3.09 2.32 -14.83
C ASP A 92 2.96 1.70 -13.41
N ASN A 93 3.92 0.87 -12.98
CA ASN A 93 3.94 0.31 -11.62
C ASN A 93 4.20 1.35 -10.50
N GLN A 94 4.78 2.51 -10.83
CA GLN A 94 5.08 3.57 -9.86
C GLN A 94 4.02 4.68 -9.81
N LEU A 95 3.30 4.92 -10.91
CA LEU A 95 2.24 5.92 -10.96
C LEU A 95 0.96 5.47 -10.24
N VAL A 96 0.68 4.16 -10.20
CA VAL A 96 -0.44 3.57 -9.45
C VAL A 96 -0.18 3.57 -7.93
N SER A 97 1.09 3.57 -7.50
CA SER A 97 1.49 3.49 -6.10
C SER A 97 1.81 4.85 -5.44
N LEU A 98 1.56 5.97 -6.12
CA LEU A 98 1.69 7.29 -5.50
C LEU A 98 0.74 7.39 -4.31
N PRO A 99 1.24 7.72 -3.09
CA PRO A 99 0.40 7.77 -1.91
C PRO A 99 -0.70 8.80 -2.12
N LYS A 100 -1.96 8.37 -2.03
CA LYS A 100 -3.08 9.29 -2.06
C LYS A 100 -3.13 10.01 -0.71
N SER A 101 -3.03 11.34 -0.76
CA SER A 101 -3.11 12.19 0.42
C SER A 101 -4.53 12.69 0.61
N ILE A 102 -5.05 12.55 1.82
CA ILE A 102 -6.40 12.97 2.21
C ILE A 102 -6.28 13.90 3.40
N ASP A 103 -6.56 15.19 3.21
CA ASP A 103 -6.45 16.18 4.29
C ASP A 103 -7.53 15.94 5.35
N ARG A 104 -7.10 15.83 6.61
CA ARG A 104 -8.00 15.62 7.75
C ARG A 104 -7.33 16.12 9.02
N GLU A 105 -7.98 17.02 9.72
CA GLU A 105 -7.61 17.35 11.10
C GLU A 105 -8.32 16.40 12.06
N LEU A 106 -7.54 15.62 12.80
CA LEU A 106 -8.01 14.80 13.89
C LEU A 106 -7.76 15.50 15.24
N GLY A 107 -8.74 15.44 16.12
CA GLY A 107 -8.66 15.97 17.47
C GLY A 107 -8.20 14.93 18.48
N SER A 108 -9.01 14.75 19.53
CA SER A 108 -8.79 13.74 20.57
C SER A 108 -9.16 12.34 20.07
N VAL A 109 -8.40 11.32 20.46
CA VAL A 109 -8.76 9.92 20.20
C VAL A 109 -10.13 9.53 20.75
N TYR A 110 -10.60 10.21 21.81
CA TYR A 110 -11.88 9.93 22.46
C TYR A 110 -13.09 10.44 21.66
N GLU A 111 -12.85 11.25 20.62
CA GLU A 111 -13.91 11.85 19.80
C GLU A 111 -13.92 11.27 18.37
N ILE A 112 -13.01 10.35 18.06
CA ILE A 112 -12.93 9.75 16.72
C ILE A 112 -13.99 8.68 16.58
N ASP A 113 -14.77 8.79 15.51
CA ASP A 113 -15.63 7.74 14.98
C ASP A 113 -14.80 6.97 13.93
N PHE A 114 -14.15 5.87 14.34
CA PHE A 114 -13.19 5.16 13.48
C PHE A 114 -13.89 4.49 12.31
N LYS A 115 -15.12 4.03 12.48
CA LYS A 115 -15.95 3.50 11.40
C LYS A 115 -16.19 4.57 10.35
N HIS A 116 -16.63 5.77 10.74
CA HIS A 116 -16.86 6.86 9.81
C HIS A 116 -15.56 7.32 9.12
N GLU A 117 -14.44 7.38 9.84
CA GLU A 117 -13.14 7.71 9.23
C GLU A 117 -12.74 6.67 8.17
N ASN A 118 -12.90 5.38 8.47
CA ASN A 118 -12.60 4.30 7.54
C ASN A 118 -13.53 4.33 6.31
N GLU A 119 -14.84 4.49 6.51
CA GLU A 119 -15.83 4.61 5.43
C GLU A 119 -15.51 5.79 4.50
N ARG A 120 -15.17 6.95 5.07
CA ARG A 120 -14.78 8.14 4.28
C ARG A 120 -13.54 7.86 3.44
N ILE A 121 -12.52 7.24 4.02
CA ILE A 121 -11.27 6.96 3.32
C ILE A 121 -11.51 5.97 2.17
N ILE A 122 -12.25 4.89 2.41
CA ILE A 122 -12.66 3.91 1.40
C ILE A 122 -13.38 4.59 0.24
N HIS A 123 -14.35 5.47 0.55
CA HIS A 123 -15.10 6.21 -0.47
C HIS A 123 -14.19 7.14 -1.27
N GLU A 124 -13.32 7.88 -0.60
CA GLU A 124 -12.43 8.83 -1.26
C GLU A 124 -11.46 8.13 -2.21
N ILE A 125 -10.93 6.96 -1.84
CA ILE A 125 -10.03 6.17 -2.68
C ILE A 125 -10.76 5.28 -3.70
N GLY A 126 -12.11 5.31 -3.72
CA GLY A 126 -12.94 4.64 -4.73
C GLY A 126 -13.01 3.12 -4.55
N LEU A 127 -12.95 2.65 -3.30
CA LEU A 127 -12.98 1.23 -2.94
C LEU A 127 -14.34 0.76 -2.40
N ASP A 128 -15.40 1.52 -2.70
CA ASP A 128 -16.77 1.23 -2.31
C ASP A 128 -17.17 -0.21 -2.69
N GLU A 129 -18.01 -0.84 -1.85
CA GLU A 129 -18.68 -2.12 -2.13
C GLU A 129 -17.84 -3.41 -2.06
N LYS A 130 -16.72 -3.43 -1.33
CA LYS A 130 -15.96 -4.68 -1.10
C LYS A 130 -15.86 -5.12 0.37
N ASN A 131 -15.82 -6.43 0.59
CA ASN A 131 -15.57 -7.05 1.91
C ASN A 131 -14.08 -6.96 2.27
N TRP A 132 -13.58 -5.74 2.41
CA TRP A 132 -12.21 -5.48 2.87
C TRP A 132 -11.99 -6.14 4.23
N ARG A 133 -10.89 -6.88 4.33
CA ARG A 133 -10.45 -7.47 5.60
C ARG A 133 -9.46 -6.55 6.25
N LEU A 134 -9.56 -6.40 7.56
CA LEU A 134 -8.63 -5.60 8.33
C LEU A 134 -7.38 -6.42 8.58
N GLU A 135 -6.25 -5.75 8.46
CA GLU A 135 -4.98 -6.21 8.94
C GLU A 135 -4.29 -5.08 9.71
N ASP A 136 -3.68 -5.42 10.85
CA ASP A 136 -2.84 -4.52 11.62
C ASP A 136 -3.42 -3.11 11.85
N PHE A 137 -4.41 -3.00 12.72
CA PHE A 137 -4.85 -1.71 13.26
C PHE A 137 -3.99 -1.29 14.45
N GLU A 138 -3.60 -0.03 14.50
CA GLU A 138 -2.97 0.58 15.67
C GLU A 138 -3.32 2.06 15.79
N VAL A 139 -3.71 2.47 17.00
CA VAL A 139 -3.73 3.87 17.42
C VAL A 139 -2.93 4.03 18.70
N GLU A 140 -1.92 4.90 18.67
CA GLU A 140 -1.17 5.35 19.83
C GLU A 140 -1.53 6.79 20.13
N TYR A 141 -1.77 7.09 21.41
CA TYR A 141 -2.13 8.42 21.86
C TYR A 141 -1.48 8.76 23.20
N GLY A 142 -1.20 10.05 23.38
CA GLY A 142 -0.64 10.57 24.63
C GLY A 142 -1.69 10.67 25.73
N LYS A 143 -1.23 10.89 26.96
CA LYS A 143 -2.10 11.21 28.11
C LYS A 143 -3.02 12.42 27.93
N ASP A 144 -2.68 13.32 27.00
CA ASP A 144 -3.49 14.47 26.62
C ASP A 144 -4.51 14.12 25.52
N SER A 145 -4.70 12.82 25.25
CA SER A 145 -5.58 12.23 24.23
C SER A 145 -5.22 12.56 22.78
N ARG A 146 -4.08 13.21 22.54
CA ARG A 146 -3.63 13.49 21.18
C ARG A 146 -3.07 12.24 20.54
N ILE A 147 -3.43 12.02 19.28
CA ILE A 147 -2.91 10.94 18.46
C ILE A 147 -1.42 11.17 18.22
N ILE A 148 -0.62 10.16 18.53
CA ILE A 148 0.82 10.08 18.22
C ILE A 148 0.98 9.31 16.90
N ASN A 149 0.29 8.18 16.78
CA ASN A 149 0.30 7.34 15.60
C ASN A 149 -1.11 6.77 15.36
N LEU A 150 -1.54 6.71 14.11
CA LEU A 150 -2.77 6.05 13.70
C LEU A 150 -2.54 5.40 12.34
N ARG A 151 -2.71 4.07 12.29
CA ARG A 151 -2.54 3.30 11.08
C ARG A 151 -3.43 2.07 11.05
N TRP A 152 -3.80 1.67 9.84
CA TRP A 152 -4.40 0.36 9.59
C TRP A 152 -4.13 -0.10 8.17
N GLN A 153 -4.25 -1.40 7.94
CA GLN A 153 -4.16 -2.00 6.62
C GLN A 153 -5.49 -2.66 6.24
N LEU A 154 -5.86 -2.50 4.97
CA LEU A 154 -7.01 -3.18 4.38
C LEU A 154 -6.49 -4.14 3.31
N ALA A 155 -7.01 -5.36 3.32
CA ALA A 155 -6.68 -6.40 2.36
C ALA A 155 -7.93 -6.88 1.62
N ILE A 156 -7.78 -7.20 0.35
CA ILE A 156 -8.79 -7.98 -0.38
C ILE A 156 -8.12 -8.95 -1.33
N GLN A 157 -8.73 -10.14 -1.44
CA GLN A 157 -8.38 -11.11 -2.46
C GLN A 157 -9.08 -10.79 -3.78
N ASN A 158 -8.28 -10.64 -4.84
CA ASN A 158 -8.74 -10.70 -6.23
C ASN A 158 -8.43 -12.10 -6.81
N ASP A 159 -8.80 -12.33 -8.07
CA ASP A 159 -8.70 -13.65 -8.74
C ASP A 159 -7.29 -14.29 -8.67
N SER A 160 -6.23 -13.49 -8.62
CA SER A 160 -4.84 -13.98 -8.71
C SER A 160 -3.84 -13.32 -7.77
N HIS A 161 -4.25 -12.32 -7.00
CA HIS A 161 -3.39 -11.52 -6.13
C HIS A 161 -4.21 -10.91 -5.00
N PHE A 162 -3.52 -10.34 -4.02
CA PHE A 162 -4.10 -9.59 -2.92
C PHE A 162 -3.78 -8.11 -3.09
N ASP A 163 -4.81 -7.28 -3.05
CA ASP A 163 -4.68 -5.83 -2.97
C ASP A 163 -4.56 -5.42 -1.50
N LEU A 164 -3.53 -4.66 -1.18
CA LEU A 164 -3.25 -4.15 0.17
C LEU A 164 -3.24 -2.62 0.13
N TYR A 165 -3.99 -2.01 1.04
CA TYR A 165 -4.03 -0.57 1.26
C TYR A 165 -3.55 -0.26 2.66
N LYS A 166 -2.37 0.37 2.77
CA LYS A 166 -1.83 0.88 4.03
C LYS A 166 -2.28 2.30 4.22
N ILE A 167 -3.03 2.55 5.28
CA ILE A 167 -3.51 3.88 5.66
C ILE A 167 -2.74 4.33 6.89
N GLN A 168 -2.08 5.48 6.77
CA GLN A 168 -1.27 6.07 7.83
C GLN A 168 -1.65 7.53 8.00
N TYR A 169 -2.00 7.94 9.22
CA TYR A 169 -2.18 9.35 9.55
C TYR A 169 -0.82 10.01 9.80
N ASP A 170 -0.58 11.15 9.14
CA ASP A 170 0.57 12.02 9.32
C ASP A 170 0.13 13.19 10.21
N THR A 171 0.47 13.12 11.49
CA THR A 171 0.06 14.10 12.51
C THR A 171 0.64 15.49 12.24
N ASP A 172 1.89 15.56 11.78
CA ASP A 172 2.56 16.83 11.44
C ASP A 172 1.89 17.54 10.25
N LYS A 173 1.41 16.77 9.28
CA LYS A 173 0.80 17.32 8.06
C LYS A 173 -0.73 17.30 8.06
N SER A 174 -1.35 16.79 9.13
CA SER A 174 -2.80 16.65 9.30
C SER A 174 -3.48 16.03 8.07
N ARG A 175 -2.99 14.86 7.66
CA ARG A 175 -3.51 14.14 6.49
C ARG A 175 -3.28 12.64 6.60
N TYR A 176 -4.12 11.86 5.95
CA TYR A 176 -3.84 10.45 5.69
C TYR A 176 -2.96 10.27 4.46
N GLN A 177 -2.07 9.29 4.52
CA GLN A 177 -1.34 8.75 3.40
C GLN A 177 -1.84 7.33 3.14
N VAL A 178 -2.43 7.11 1.97
CA VAL A 178 -2.90 5.78 1.55
C VAL A 178 -1.94 5.23 0.50
N ARG A 179 -1.34 4.07 0.76
CA ARG A 179 -0.43 3.38 -0.16
C ARG A 179 -1.03 2.06 -0.60
N HIS A 180 -1.07 1.85 -1.91
CA HIS A 180 -1.48 0.59 -2.52
C HIS A 180 -0.26 -0.28 -2.82
N SER A 181 -0.39 -1.58 -2.58
CA SER A 181 0.56 -2.61 -2.98
C SER A 181 -0.16 -3.92 -3.29
N GLU A 182 0.44 -4.73 -4.14
CA GLU A 182 -0.06 -6.06 -4.50
C GLU A 182 0.82 -7.16 -3.89
N ALA A 183 0.22 -8.28 -3.52
CA ALA A 183 0.93 -9.47 -3.05
C ALA A 183 0.39 -10.73 -3.72
N ASP A 184 1.27 -11.64 -4.15
CA ASP A 184 0.87 -12.89 -4.80
C ASP A 184 0.26 -13.92 -3.82
N SER A 185 0.59 -13.81 -2.53
CA SER A 185 0.15 -14.74 -1.50
C SER A 185 -0.08 -14.04 -0.17
N TRP A 186 -1.16 -14.40 0.53
CA TRP A 186 -1.46 -13.91 1.88
C TRP A 186 -2.01 -15.05 2.74
N LEU A 187 -1.14 -15.65 3.57
CA LEU A 187 -1.43 -16.91 4.28
C LEU A 187 -2.58 -16.79 5.30
N GLN A 188 -2.73 -15.62 5.93
CA GLN A 188 -3.69 -15.39 7.00
C GLN A 188 -5.00 -14.74 6.54
N TYR A 189 -5.15 -14.45 5.24
CA TYR A 189 -6.28 -13.67 4.72
C TYR A 189 -7.65 -14.24 5.14
N ASP A 190 -7.82 -15.56 5.06
CA ASP A 190 -9.09 -16.21 5.37
C ASP A 190 -9.50 -16.07 6.83
N ARG A 191 -8.53 -15.85 7.72
CA ARG A 191 -8.76 -15.66 9.16
C ARG A 191 -9.03 -14.21 9.52
N LEU A 192 -8.68 -13.24 8.68
CA LEU A 192 -8.83 -11.82 9.00
C LEU A 192 -10.30 -11.37 9.15
N VAL A 193 -10.59 -10.53 10.14
CA VAL A 193 -11.91 -9.92 10.34
C VAL A 193 -12.30 -9.01 9.18
N VAL A 194 -13.59 -8.93 8.87
CA VAL A 194 -14.09 -7.92 7.92
C VAL A 194 -14.00 -6.53 8.57
N ALA A 195 -13.41 -5.56 7.87
CA ALA A 195 -13.08 -4.25 8.42
C ALA A 195 -14.28 -3.51 9.00
N TRP A 196 -15.45 -3.55 8.33
CA TRP A 196 -16.66 -2.89 8.84
C TRP A 196 -17.07 -3.42 10.23
N ARG A 197 -16.92 -4.74 10.45
CA ARG A 197 -17.27 -5.40 11.72
C ARG A 197 -16.28 -4.99 12.81
N PHE A 198 -14.99 -4.97 12.48
CA PHE A 198 -13.98 -4.49 13.41
C PHE A 198 -14.24 -3.06 13.86
N PHE A 199 -14.45 -2.12 12.93
CA PHE A 199 -14.64 -0.72 13.27
C PHE A 199 -15.96 -0.47 14.02
N GLU A 200 -17.01 -1.25 13.73
CA GLU A 200 -18.24 -1.25 14.52
C GLU A 200 -18.00 -1.65 15.98
N ILE A 201 -17.21 -2.71 16.21
CA ILE A 201 -16.85 -3.13 17.57
C ILE A 201 -15.96 -2.10 18.25
N LEU A 202 -14.95 -1.57 17.55
CA LEU A 202 -14.02 -0.58 18.08
C LEU A 202 -14.74 0.70 18.54
N ASP A 203 -15.69 1.22 17.76
CA ASP A 203 -16.45 2.41 18.15
C ASP A 203 -17.47 2.14 19.26
N GLY A 204 -17.89 0.88 19.44
CA GLY A 204 -18.65 0.46 20.60
C GLY A 204 -17.84 0.50 21.90
N LEU A 205 -16.51 0.44 21.82
CA LEU A 205 -15.64 0.53 23.00
C LEU A 205 -15.50 1.98 23.46
N ASN A 206 -15.75 2.21 24.75
CA ASN A 206 -15.47 3.48 25.38
C ASN A 206 -13.96 3.62 25.66
N ILE A 207 -13.19 4.04 24.65
CA ILE A 207 -11.72 4.21 24.75
C ILE A 207 -11.32 5.06 25.96
N LYS A 208 -12.10 6.09 26.29
CA LYS A 208 -11.83 6.95 27.43
C LYS A 208 -11.94 6.19 28.75
N GLU A 209 -12.99 5.40 28.93
CA GLU A 209 -13.18 4.57 30.13
C GLU A 209 -12.11 3.48 30.25
N ILE A 210 -11.75 2.83 29.13
CA ILE A 210 -10.65 1.86 29.07
C ILE A 210 -9.33 2.52 29.52
N THR A 211 -9.08 3.74 29.06
CA THR A 211 -7.87 4.52 29.44
C THR A 211 -7.91 4.90 30.93
N ASP A 212 -9.03 5.47 31.38
CA ASP A 212 -9.23 5.92 32.76
C ASP A 212 -9.07 4.78 33.76
N ALA A 213 -9.53 3.56 33.40
CA ALA A 213 -9.40 2.36 34.22
C ALA A 213 -7.94 1.91 34.44
N LYS A 214 -7.06 2.13 33.45
CA LYS A 214 -5.62 1.83 33.58
C LYS A 214 -4.92 2.85 34.47
N GLY A 215 -5.42 4.08 34.53
CA GLY A 215 -4.79 5.17 35.27
C GLY A 215 -3.89 6.04 34.38
N SER A 216 -3.02 6.85 34.98
CA SER A 216 -2.28 7.91 34.27
C SER A 216 -0.88 7.48 33.85
N TYR A 217 -0.67 7.27 32.55
CA TYR A 217 0.61 6.86 31.94
C TYR A 217 1.08 7.85 30.87
N SER A 218 2.24 7.59 30.25
CA SER A 218 2.81 8.51 29.25
C SER A 218 2.04 8.47 27.93
N SER A 219 1.76 7.27 27.44
CA SER A 219 0.97 7.00 26.25
C SER A 219 0.21 5.69 26.40
N TYR A 220 -0.72 5.46 25.48
CA TYR A 220 -1.56 4.28 25.42
C TYR A 220 -1.64 3.81 23.98
N ILE A 221 -1.82 2.52 23.79
CA ILE A 221 -1.99 1.89 22.48
C ILE A 221 -3.28 1.08 22.48
N ILE A 222 -4.05 1.20 21.41
CA ILE A 222 -5.05 0.22 21.02
C ILE A 222 -4.60 -0.40 19.71
N ARG A 223 -4.56 -1.73 19.64
CA ARG A 223 -4.13 -2.46 18.44
C ARG A 223 -4.90 -3.75 18.22
N SER A 224 -4.92 -4.21 16.98
CA SER A 224 -5.44 -5.52 16.58
C SER A 224 -4.69 -6.02 15.36
N SER A 225 -4.35 -7.31 15.32
CA SER A 225 -3.84 -7.96 14.10
C SER A 225 -4.94 -8.13 13.04
N GLY A 226 -6.21 -8.11 13.46
CA GLY A 226 -7.35 -8.52 12.66
C GLY A 226 -7.48 -10.03 12.49
N ASP A 227 -6.50 -10.82 12.94
CA ASP A 227 -6.50 -12.28 12.83
C ASP A 227 -7.44 -12.93 13.87
N ARG A 228 -8.07 -14.04 13.49
CA ARG A 228 -8.89 -14.84 14.39
C ARG A 228 -7.98 -15.84 15.10
N GLU A 229 -7.81 -15.70 16.41
CA GLU A 229 -6.81 -16.44 17.19
C GLU A 229 -7.46 -17.20 18.35
N GLY A 230 -6.78 -18.27 18.79
CA GLY A 230 -7.14 -19.01 20.00
C GLY A 230 -6.56 -18.34 21.25
N TYR A 231 -7.37 -18.20 22.29
CA TYR A 231 -7.04 -17.61 23.58
C TYR A 231 -7.21 -18.66 24.67
N ALA A 232 -6.11 -18.95 25.36
CA ALA A 232 -6.02 -19.98 26.39
C ALA A 232 -5.23 -19.52 27.62
N THR A 233 -4.94 -18.22 27.73
CA THR A 233 -3.98 -17.68 28.71
C THR A 233 -4.69 -16.97 29.84
N GLU A 234 -4.43 -17.44 31.06
CA GLU A 234 -4.93 -16.95 32.36
C GLU A 234 -4.32 -15.59 32.77
N ASP A 235 -3.14 -15.22 32.23
CA ASP A 235 -2.34 -14.07 32.69
C ASP A 235 -2.77 -12.70 32.13
N LEU A 236 -3.73 -12.65 31.21
CA LEU A 236 -4.27 -11.40 30.64
C LEU A 236 -5.73 -11.23 31.06
N ALA A 237 -6.11 -10.01 31.46
CA ALA A 237 -7.52 -9.68 31.66
C ALA A 237 -8.25 -9.80 30.31
N ASN A 238 -8.85 -10.96 30.09
CA ASN A 238 -9.58 -11.30 28.89
C ASN A 238 -11.04 -10.92 29.12
N MET A 239 -11.52 -9.98 28.31
CA MET A 239 -12.90 -9.53 28.35
C MET A 239 -13.56 -9.86 27.02
N THR A 240 -14.85 -10.19 27.02
CA THR A 240 -15.65 -10.32 25.81
C THR A 240 -16.49 -9.08 25.58
N VAL A 241 -16.65 -8.71 24.31
CA VAL A 241 -17.55 -7.65 23.86
C VAL A 241 -18.80 -8.29 23.26
N LEU A 242 -19.91 -8.27 24.01
CA LEU A 242 -21.21 -8.79 23.60
C LEU A 242 -22.21 -7.65 23.49
N GLU A 243 -22.75 -7.42 22.29
CA GLU A 243 -23.73 -6.34 22.03
C GLU A 243 -23.27 -4.93 22.49
N GLY A 244 -21.96 -4.70 22.55
CA GLY A 244 -21.35 -3.45 23.03
C GLY A 244 -21.12 -3.39 24.54
N GLU A 245 -21.47 -4.44 25.28
CA GLU A 245 -21.14 -4.57 26.70
C GLU A 245 -19.84 -5.37 26.89
N ILE A 246 -18.99 -4.88 27.80
CA ILE A 246 -17.73 -5.53 28.16
C ILE A 246 -18.00 -6.41 29.38
N GLN A 247 -17.72 -7.71 29.24
CA GLN A 247 -17.88 -8.71 30.31
C GLN A 247 -16.54 -9.41 30.53
N GLU A 248 -16.17 -9.68 31.78
CA GLU A 248 -14.98 -10.48 32.10
C GLU A 248 -15.25 -11.95 31.76
N LEU A 249 -14.29 -12.63 31.15
CA LEU A 249 -14.37 -14.06 30.90
C LEU A 249 -13.96 -14.82 32.15
N GLU A 250 -14.77 -15.77 32.57
CA GLU A 250 -14.43 -16.68 33.68
C GLU A 250 -13.49 -17.79 33.18
N ASP A 251 -12.67 -18.34 34.08
CA ASP A 251 -11.66 -19.34 33.74
C ASP A 251 -12.28 -20.60 33.09
N GLU A 252 -13.50 -20.97 33.48
CA GLU A 252 -14.21 -22.12 32.91
C GLU A 252 -14.68 -21.93 31.45
N GLU A 253 -14.68 -20.69 30.95
CA GLU A 253 -15.09 -20.36 29.58
C GLU A 253 -13.93 -20.48 28.58
N LEU A 254 -12.69 -20.66 29.05
CA LEU A 254 -11.50 -20.86 28.22
C LEU A 254 -11.25 -22.36 27.94
N PRO A 255 -10.65 -22.72 26.77
CA PRO A 255 -10.14 -21.84 25.72
C PRO A 255 -11.20 -21.46 24.67
N VAL A 256 -11.06 -20.26 24.11
CA VAL A 256 -11.95 -19.73 23.07
C VAL A 256 -11.18 -19.28 21.84
N GLU A 257 -11.85 -19.23 20.70
CA GLU A 257 -11.35 -18.59 19.48
C GLU A 257 -12.15 -17.32 19.18
N GLY A 258 -11.47 -16.24 18.83
CA GLY A 258 -12.13 -14.97 18.48
C GLY A 258 -11.19 -13.97 17.86
N TYR A 259 -11.74 -12.80 17.55
CA TYR A 259 -10.94 -11.63 17.19
C TYR A 259 -10.61 -10.83 18.43
N SER A 260 -9.48 -10.13 18.44
CA SER A 260 -9.08 -9.34 19.59
C SER A 260 -8.78 -7.87 19.28
N ILE A 261 -9.06 -7.03 20.26
CA ILE A 261 -8.58 -5.65 20.37
C ILE A 261 -7.80 -5.59 21.66
N SER A 262 -6.51 -5.29 21.58
CA SER A 262 -5.65 -5.16 22.76
C SER A 262 -5.45 -3.69 23.11
N SER A 263 -5.53 -3.36 24.39
CA SER A 263 -5.21 -2.05 24.94
C SER A 263 -4.00 -2.14 25.86
N PHE A 264 -3.05 -1.23 25.72
CA PHE A 264 -1.83 -1.16 26.52
C PHE A 264 -1.66 0.24 27.12
N ALA A 265 -1.19 0.30 28.36
CA ALA A 265 -0.62 1.50 28.94
C ALA A 265 0.90 1.44 28.90
N LEU A 266 1.53 2.54 28.48
CA LEU A 266 2.97 2.64 28.30
C LEU A 266 3.59 3.60 29.31
N GLU A 267 4.54 3.07 30.08
CA GLU A 267 5.43 3.88 30.90
C GLU A 267 6.71 4.19 30.13
N LYS A 268 7.14 5.46 30.19
CA LYS A 268 8.39 5.87 29.57
C LYS A 268 9.57 5.44 30.43
N THR A 269 10.43 4.59 29.87
CA THR A 269 11.58 4.00 30.57
C THR A 269 12.90 4.65 30.22
N GLY A 270 12.97 5.41 29.12
CA GLY A 270 14.20 6.04 28.67
C GLY A 270 13.97 7.19 27.70
N GLU A 271 14.96 8.09 27.63
CA GLU A 271 15.03 9.17 26.67
C GLU A 271 16.49 9.43 26.32
N GLU A 272 16.81 9.44 25.03
CA GLU A 272 18.11 9.88 24.54
C GLU A 272 17.96 11.28 23.93
N ARG A 273 18.95 12.13 24.19
CA ARG A 273 19.03 13.47 23.63
C ARG A 273 20.32 13.64 22.86
N ASP A 274 20.28 14.44 21.80
CA ASP A 274 21.47 14.89 21.10
C ASP A 274 22.25 15.96 21.90
N GLU A 275 23.40 16.37 21.37
CA GLU A 275 24.26 17.41 21.96
C GLU A 275 23.57 18.78 22.09
N GLN A 276 22.45 19.00 21.40
CA GLN A 276 21.64 20.22 21.44
C GLN A 276 20.44 20.11 22.40
N GLY A 277 20.28 18.96 23.05
CA GLY A 277 19.20 18.68 24.00
C GLY A 277 17.88 18.29 23.33
N ILE A 278 17.86 18.00 22.03
CA ILE A 278 16.70 17.51 21.30
C ILE A 278 16.57 16.01 21.54
N ILE A 279 15.35 15.54 21.84
CA ILE A 279 15.05 14.12 22.04
C ILE A 279 15.21 13.39 20.71
N THR A 280 16.09 12.39 20.66
CA THR A 280 16.34 11.55 19.48
C THR A 280 15.72 10.17 19.59
N HIS A 281 15.52 9.67 20.81
CA HIS A 281 14.92 8.37 21.05
C HIS A 281 14.17 8.36 22.39
N GLU A 282 13.05 7.65 22.43
CA GLU A 282 12.29 7.38 23.65
C GLU A 282 12.03 5.88 23.75
N SER A 283 12.20 5.34 24.95
CA SER A 283 11.94 3.93 25.25
C SER A 283 10.72 3.81 26.15
N PHE A 284 9.88 2.82 25.88
CA PHE A 284 8.64 2.58 26.61
C PHE A 284 8.51 1.11 27.00
N GLN A 285 7.82 0.85 28.10
CA GLN A 285 7.46 -0.49 28.56
C GLN A 285 5.95 -0.56 28.79
N SER A 286 5.33 -1.67 28.38
CA SER A 286 3.94 -1.98 28.73
C SER A 286 3.85 -2.35 30.20
N VAL A 287 2.97 -1.66 30.92
CA VAL A 287 2.81 -1.82 32.38
C VAL A 287 1.43 -2.33 32.78
N ASP A 288 0.44 -2.18 31.90
CA ASP A 288 -0.91 -2.70 32.04
C ASP A 288 -1.45 -3.02 30.65
N SER A 289 -2.10 -4.17 30.49
CA SER A 289 -2.72 -4.62 29.24
C SER A 289 -4.09 -5.24 29.47
N ALA A 290 -5.01 -5.00 28.54
CA ALA A 290 -6.32 -5.63 28.49
C ALA A 290 -6.59 -6.16 27.08
N VAL A 291 -7.29 -7.28 26.98
CA VAL A 291 -7.70 -7.86 25.69
C VAL A 291 -9.22 -7.93 25.63
N PHE A 292 -9.79 -7.36 24.58
CA PHE A 292 -11.22 -7.38 24.29
C PHE A 292 -11.46 -8.34 23.12
N LEU A 293 -12.16 -9.44 23.38
CA LEU A 293 -12.51 -10.47 22.42
C LEU A 293 -13.89 -10.22 21.83
N PHE A 294 -14.08 -10.51 20.55
CA PHE A 294 -15.38 -10.42 19.89
C PHE A 294 -15.54 -11.51 18.83
N ASP A 295 -16.80 -11.82 18.50
CA ASP A 295 -17.21 -12.96 17.65
C ASP A 295 -16.56 -14.28 18.13
N VAL A 296 -16.66 -14.49 19.45
CA VAL A 296 -16.05 -15.60 20.20
C VAL A 296 -16.81 -16.90 19.97
N SER A 297 -16.08 -18.00 19.83
CA SER A 297 -16.60 -19.38 19.82
C SER A 297 -15.73 -20.30 20.67
N GLU A 298 -16.34 -21.33 21.26
CA GLU A 298 -15.60 -22.39 21.94
C GLU A 298 -14.66 -23.11 20.95
N ILE A 299 -13.47 -23.51 21.42
CA ILE A 299 -12.59 -24.40 20.67
C ILE A 299 -13.09 -25.83 20.92
N GLU A 300 -13.76 -26.42 19.94
CA GLU A 300 -14.11 -27.85 20.02
C GLU A 300 -12.80 -28.67 19.98
N ASP A 301 -12.53 -29.38 21.09
CA ASP A 301 -11.50 -30.40 21.14
C ASP A 301 -11.89 -31.56 20.19
N ASP A 302 -11.41 -31.50 18.94
CA ASP A 302 -11.45 -32.63 18.02
C ASP A 302 -10.53 -33.76 18.55
N TYR A 303 -11.07 -34.63 19.42
CA TYR A 303 -10.46 -35.91 19.82
C TYR A 303 -10.93 -37.08 18.95
#